data_AF-A0A7J2STD9-F1
#
_entry.id   AF-A0A7J2STD9-F1
#
_cell.length_a   1.000
_cell.length_b   1.000
_cell.length_c   1.000
_cell.angle_alpha   90.00
_cell.angle_beta   90.00
_cell.angle_gamma   90.00
#
_symmetry.space_group_name_H-M   'P 1'
#
loop_
_entity.id
_entity.type
_entity.pdbx_description
1 polymer ?
#
loop_
_entity_poly.entity_id
_entity_poly.type
_entity_poly.pdbx_seq_one_letter_code
_entity_poly.pdbx_strand_id
1 'polypeptide(L)'
;MKWRLAFIGFGTVGQGFAQILLEKKEMLKKRYGLDYSVVAISDLFKGSVYDANGLDIGRILDMVKAEEKLDEYPTGVKGLDALTTIKETDSNVIVEVTYTDVKTGEPALTHVGKALEESKHVISTNK
;
A
#
# COMPACT_ATOMS: atom_id res chain seq x y z
N MET A 1 11.97 -4.09 14.97
CA MET A 1 11.88 -3.31 13.71
C MET A 1 10.42 -3.32 13.28
N LYS A 2 9.85 -2.18 12.91
CA LYS A 2 8.45 -2.07 12.48
C LYS A 2 8.39 -2.02 10.96
N TRP A 3 7.58 -2.87 10.35
CA TRP A 3 7.38 -2.89 8.90
C TRP A 3 6.37 -1.81 8.51
N ARG A 4 6.75 -0.92 7.60
CA ARG A 4 5.96 0.23 7.17
C ARG A 4 5.58 0.02 5.72
N LEU A 5 4.34 -0.39 5.50
CA LEU A 5 3.84 -0.84 4.21
C LEU A 5 3.24 0.33 3.44
N ALA A 6 3.59 0.44 2.16
CA ALA A 6 2.89 1.28 1.20
C ALA A 6 2.25 0.41 0.12
N PHE A 7 0.95 0.60 -0.14
CA PHE A 7 0.25 -0.08 -1.23
C PHE A 7 0.30 0.76 -2.50
N ILE A 8 0.74 0.15 -3.59
CA ILE A 8 0.68 0.72 -4.93
C ILE A 8 -0.34 -0.09 -5.71
N GLY A 9 -1.51 0.50 -5.94
CA GLY A 9 -2.74 -0.18 -6.30
C GLY A 9 -3.57 -0.57 -5.06
N PHE A 10 -4.87 -0.32 -5.13
CA PHE A 10 -5.83 -0.69 -4.09
C PHE A 10 -7.14 -1.22 -4.69
N GLY A 11 -6.98 -2.09 -5.69
CA GLY A 11 -8.06 -2.91 -6.26
C GLY A 11 -8.39 -4.13 -5.41
N THR A 12 -9.02 -5.14 -6.01
CA THR A 12 -9.48 -6.35 -5.30
C THR A 12 -8.38 -7.05 -4.50
N VAL A 13 -7.19 -7.20 -5.10
CA VAL A 13 -6.05 -7.86 -4.42
C VAL A 13 -5.54 -7.02 -3.25
N GLY A 14 -5.33 -5.71 -3.46
CA GLY A 14 -4.86 -4.81 -2.42
C GLY A 14 -5.83 -4.74 -1.23
N GLN A 15 -7.13 -4.63 -1.49
CA GLN A 15 -8.16 -4.63 -0.45
C GLN A 15 -8.25 -5.97 0.28
N GLY A 16 -8.23 -7.09 -0.45
CA GLY A 16 -8.24 -8.43 0.14
C GLY A 16 -7.02 -8.67 1.04
N PHE A 17 -5.83 -8.25 0.61
CA PHE A 17 -4.63 -8.37 1.43
C PHE A 17 -4.67 -7.44 2.66
N ALA A 18 -5.15 -6.20 2.52
CA ALA A 18 -5.34 -5.29 3.64
C ALA A 18 -6.33 -5.85 4.68
N GLN A 19 -7.43 -6.47 4.25
CA GLN A 19 -8.39 -7.15 5.12
C GLN A 19 -7.72 -8.31 5.89
N ILE A 20 -6.97 -9.18 5.18
CA ILE A 20 -6.26 -10.30 5.81
C ILE A 20 -5.24 -9.81 6.84
N LEU A 21 -4.48 -8.76 6.51
CA LEU A 21 -3.54 -8.13 7.43
C LEU A 21 -4.26 -7.67 8.70
N LEU A 22 -5.37 -6.94 8.55
CA LEU A 22 -6.16 -6.43 9.66
C LEU A 22 -6.67 -7.57 10.55
N GLU A 23 -7.32 -8.58 9.97
CA GLU A 23 -7.89 -9.73 10.70
C GLU A 23 -6.82 -10.56 11.42
N LYS A 24 -5.64 -10.72 10.80
CA LYS A 24 -4.57 -11.57 11.30
C LYS A 24 -3.51 -10.81 12.10
N LYS A 25 -3.66 -9.50 12.33
CA LYS A 25 -2.65 -8.64 12.96
C LYS A 25 -2.09 -9.22 14.26
N GLU A 26 -2.98 -9.59 15.20
CA GLU A 26 -2.57 -10.15 16.49
C GLU A 26 -1.90 -11.51 16.37
N MET A 27 -2.39 -12.37 15.46
CA MET A 27 -1.78 -13.67 15.21
C MET A 27 -0.37 -13.53 14.62
N LEU A 28 -0.21 -12.65 13.63
CA LEU A 28 1.06 -12.38 12.97
C LEU A 28 2.10 -11.83 13.95
N LYS A 29 1.68 -10.91 14.83
CA LYS A 29 2.53 -10.37 15.89
C LYS A 29 2.94 -11.45 16.90
N LYS A 30 1.99 -12.24 17.42
CA LYS A 30 2.26 -13.27 18.44
C LYS A 30 3.11 -14.43 17.92
N ARG A 31 2.82 -14.90 16.71
CA ARG A 31 3.46 -16.11 16.15
C ARG A 31 4.79 -15.84 15.45
N TYR A 32 4.92 -14.70 14.78
CA TYR A 32 6.06 -14.40 13.92
C TYR A 32 6.82 -13.14 14.35
N GLY A 33 6.38 -12.43 15.40
CA GLY A 33 6.96 -11.15 15.78
C GLY A 33 6.74 -10.06 14.72
N LEU A 34 5.77 -10.25 13.81
CA LEU A 34 5.53 -9.33 12.71
C LEU A 34 4.72 -8.12 13.21
N ASP A 35 5.43 -7.05 13.55
CA ASP A 35 4.84 -5.75 13.86
C ASP A 35 4.89 -4.85 12.62
N TYR A 36 3.72 -4.44 12.13
CA TYR A 36 3.59 -3.67 10.90
C TYR A 36 2.56 -2.54 11.01
N SER A 37 2.70 -1.54 10.14
CA SER A 37 1.71 -0.49 9.90
C SER A 37 1.60 -0.23 8.42
N VAL A 38 0.39 -0.07 7.91
CA VAL A 38 0.19 0.51 6.59
C VAL A 38 0.23 2.02 6.75
N VAL A 39 1.06 2.67 5.95
CA VAL A 39 1.36 4.11 6.11
C VAL A 39 0.97 4.89 4.87
N ALA A 40 0.96 4.24 3.69
CA ALA A 40 0.53 4.86 2.45
C ALA A 40 -0.29 3.91 1.57
N ILE A 41 -1.21 4.48 0.80
CA ILE A 41 -1.94 3.81 -0.27
C ILE A 41 -2.01 4.79 -1.44
N SER A 42 -1.61 4.37 -2.64
CA SER A 42 -1.73 5.14 -3.87
C SER A 42 -2.40 4.28 -4.94
N ASP A 43 -3.54 4.73 -5.45
CA ASP A 43 -4.32 4.04 -6.47
C ASP A 43 -4.75 5.04 -7.55
N LEU A 44 -4.62 4.63 -8.82
CA LEU A 44 -4.89 5.49 -9.97
C LEU A 44 -6.33 6.04 -9.99
N PHE A 45 -7.30 5.27 -9.48
CA PHE A 45 -8.71 5.62 -9.56
C PHE A 45 -9.29 6.08 -8.23
N LYS A 46 -8.76 5.57 -7.11
CA LYS A 46 -9.26 5.89 -5.76
C LYS A 46 -8.52 7.06 -5.11
N GLY A 47 -7.43 7.53 -5.68
CA GLY A 47 -6.61 8.60 -5.11
C GLY A 47 -5.51 8.06 -4.21
N SER A 48 -5.01 8.88 -3.30
CA SER A 48 -3.90 8.49 -2.44
C SER A 48 -3.99 9.08 -1.04
N VAL A 49 -3.35 8.40 -0.09
CA VAL A 49 -3.18 8.91 1.27
C VAL A 49 -1.88 8.37 1.87
N TYR A 50 -1.14 9.24 2.55
CA TYR A 50 0.02 8.91 3.37
C TYR A 50 -0.11 9.52 4.78
N ASP A 51 0.04 8.70 5.82
CA ASP A 51 0.13 9.14 7.21
C ASP A 51 1.30 8.43 7.91
N ALA A 52 2.28 9.20 8.37
CA ALA A 52 3.45 8.69 9.08
C ALA A 52 3.09 8.04 10.44
N ASN A 53 1.90 8.30 10.98
CA ASN A 53 1.42 7.63 12.19
C ASN A 53 0.74 6.29 11.90
N GLY A 54 0.49 6.00 10.61
CA GLY A 54 -0.23 4.82 10.15
C GLY A 54 -1.70 5.12 9.83
N LEU A 55 -2.24 4.35 8.89
CA LEU A 55 -3.62 4.44 8.45
C LEU A 55 -4.51 3.47 9.23
N ASP A 56 -5.75 3.88 9.50
CA ASP A 56 -6.78 2.98 9.96
C ASP A 56 -7.30 2.16 8.76
N ILE A 57 -6.83 0.93 8.65
CA ILE A 57 -7.18 0.05 7.54
C ILE A 57 -8.66 -0.32 7.54
N GLY A 58 -9.31 -0.44 8.71
CA GLY A 58 -10.74 -0.72 8.77
C GLY A 58 -11.52 0.42 8.12
N ARG A 59 -11.20 1.67 8.50
CA ARG A 59 -11.82 2.86 7.91
C ARG A 59 -11.54 2.98 6.41
N ILE A 60 -10.31 2.73 5.97
CA ILE A 60 -9.97 2.77 4.54
C ILE A 60 -10.81 1.77 3.74
N LEU A 61 -10.98 0.55 4.26
CA LEU A 61 -11.78 -0.48 3.60
C LEU A 61 -13.26 -0.09 3.55
N ASP A 62 -13.80 0.50 4.63
CA ASP A 62 -15.17 1.01 4.67
C ASP A 62 -15.39 2.15 3.66
N MET A 63 -14.46 3.10 3.57
CA MET A 63 -14.49 4.20 2.61
C MET A 63 -14.52 3.68 1.16
N VAL A 64 -13.60 2.78 0.82
CA VAL A 64 -13.51 2.23 -0.54
C VAL A 64 -14.75 1.40 -0.89
N LYS A 65 -15.36 0.71 0.08
CA LYS A 65 -16.62 -0.01 -0.08
C LYS A 65 -17.81 0.94 -0.30
N ALA A 66 -17.77 2.14 0.28
CA ALA A 66 -18.74 3.20 0.07
C ALA A 66 -18.46 4.05 -1.21
N GLU A 67 -17.48 3.64 -2.02
CA GLU A 67 -17.02 4.35 -3.23
C GLU A 67 -16.43 5.75 -2.98
N GLU A 68 -16.06 6.05 -1.73
CA GLU A 68 -15.35 7.29 -1.36
C GLU A 68 -13.89 7.27 -1.86
N LYS A 69 -13.32 8.45 -2.11
CA LYS A 69 -11.91 8.57 -2.50
C LYS A 69 -11.00 8.52 -1.28
N LEU A 70 -9.80 7.97 -1.46
CA LEU A 70 -8.71 8.00 -0.47
C LEU A 70 -8.29 9.44 -0.14
N ASP A 71 -8.47 10.36 -1.09
CA ASP A 71 -8.21 11.79 -0.91
C ASP A 71 -9.14 12.42 0.15
N GLU A 72 -10.29 11.80 0.43
CA GLU A 72 -11.27 12.26 1.43
C GLU A 72 -10.95 11.75 2.85
N TYR A 73 -9.95 10.88 3.01
CA TYR A 73 -9.55 10.40 4.34
C TYR A 73 -9.08 11.60 5.19
N PRO A 74 -9.51 11.76 6.45
CA PRO A 74 -9.48 13.04 7.17
C PRO A 74 -8.09 13.56 7.53
N THR A 75 -7.07 12.69 7.54
CA THR A 75 -5.69 13.04 7.87
C THR A 75 -4.74 12.58 6.77
N GLY A 76 -3.47 12.99 6.88
CA GLY A 76 -2.43 12.56 5.97
C GLY A 76 -2.34 13.38 4.68
N VAL A 77 -1.24 13.17 3.98
CA VAL A 77 -0.91 13.82 2.71
C VAL A 77 -1.62 13.10 1.57
N LYS A 78 -2.21 13.87 0.64
CA LYS A 78 -2.94 13.36 -0.54
C LYS A 78 -2.21 13.71 -1.82
N GLY A 79 -2.73 13.21 -2.94
CA GLY A 79 -2.20 13.51 -4.29
C GLY A 79 -0.81 12.94 -4.58
N LEU A 80 -0.34 11.96 -3.82
CA LEU A 80 0.92 11.28 -4.09
C LEU A 80 0.70 10.17 -5.13
N ASP A 81 1.34 10.31 -6.29
CA ASP A 81 1.41 9.22 -7.26
C ASP A 81 2.24 8.04 -6.73
N ALA A 82 2.29 6.94 -7.50
CA ALA A 82 3.00 5.75 -7.10
C ALA A 82 4.49 5.98 -6.85
N LEU A 83 5.17 6.73 -7.72
CA LEU A 83 6.61 6.95 -7.62
C LEU A 83 6.98 7.89 -6.48
N THR A 84 6.18 8.94 -6.26
CA THR A 84 6.31 9.86 -5.15
C THR A 84 6.02 9.15 -3.83
N THR A 85 5.01 8.27 -3.80
CA THR A 85 4.73 7.40 -2.65
C THR A 85 5.92 6.52 -2.32
N ILE A 86 6.53 5.89 -3.33
CA ILE A 86 7.72 5.04 -3.13
C ILE A 86 8.92 5.86 -2.66
N LYS A 87 9.14 7.08 -3.14
CA LYS A 87 10.31 7.89 -2.79
C LYS A 87 10.19 8.63 -1.46
N GLU A 88 9.08 9.33 -1.25
CA GLU A 88 8.98 10.38 -0.23
C GLU A 88 8.34 9.91 1.08
N THR A 89 7.72 8.73 1.11
CA THR A 89 7.13 8.17 2.33
C THR A 89 8.16 7.38 3.14
N ASP A 90 7.93 7.29 4.45
CA ASP A 90 8.74 6.49 5.37
C ASP A 90 8.40 4.97 5.32
N SER A 91 7.79 4.51 4.24
CA SER A 91 7.58 3.09 3.96
C SER A 91 8.91 2.37 3.72
N ASN A 92 9.01 1.13 4.18
CA ASN A 92 10.15 0.25 3.94
C ASN A 92 9.76 -1.07 3.23
N VAL A 93 8.47 -1.28 3.01
CA VAL A 93 7.94 -2.37 2.18
C VAL A 93 6.92 -1.78 1.20
N ILE A 94 7.13 -2.04 -0.09
CA ILE A 94 6.19 -1.71 -1.16
C ILE A 94 5.37 -2.95 -1.50
N VAL A 95 4.05 -2.81 -1.42
CA VAL A 95 3.06 -3.80 -1.84
C VAL A 95 2.59 -3.40 -3.22
N GLU A 96 3.20 -3.96 -4.25
CA GLU A 96 2.89 -3.69 -5.65
C GLU A 96 1.76 -4.63 -6.11
N VAL A 97 0.58 -4.07 -6.27
CA VAL A 97 -0.65 -4.79 -6.62
C VAL A 97 -1.46 -3.99 -7.64
N THR A 98 -0.77 -3.33 -8.57
CA THR A 98 -1.40 -2.66 -9.71
C THR A 98 -1.86 -3.67 -10.76
N TYR A 99 -2.54 -3.18 -11.80
CA TYR A 99 -2.96 -4.03 -12.90
C TYR A 99 -1.75 -4.66 -13.62
N THR A 100 -1.97 -5.80 -14.27
CA THR A 100 -0.94 -6.50 -15.02
C THR A 100 -0.97 -6.09 -16.49
N ASP A 101 0.15 -5.59 -17.01
CA ASP A 101 0.42 -5.54 -18.45
C ASP A 101 1.43 -6.63 -18.84
N VAL A 102 0.94 -7.74 -19.39
CA VAL A 102 1.79 -8.86 -19.80
C VAL A 102 2.68 -8.56 -21.02
N LYS A 103 2.44 -7.46 -21.73
CA LYS A 103 3.25 -7.08 -22.90
C LYS A 103 4.49 -6.31 -22.50
N THR A 104 4.32 -5.35 -21.60
CA THR A 104 5.39 -4.41 -21.21
C THR A 104 5.94 -4.67 -19.80
N GLY A 105 5.16 -5.32 -18.93
CA GLY A 105 5.45 -5.41 -17.50
C GLY A 105 5.14 -4.14 -16.71
N GLU A 106 4.69 -3.06 -17.38
CA GLU A 106 4.39 -1.79 -16.74
C GLU A 106 2.97 -1.76 -16.14
N PRO A 107 2.73 -0.97 -15.07
CA PRO A 107 3.69 -0.08 -14.40
C PRO A 107 4.51 -0.79 -13.31
N ALA A 108 4.26 -2.08 -13.07
CA ALA A 108 4.87 -2.85 -11.99
C ALA A 108 6.40 -2.90 -12.08
N LEU A 109 6.95 -3.03 -13.30
CA LEU A 109 8.39 -3.01 -13.53
C LEU A 109 9.03 -1.71 -13.03
N THR A 110 8.47 -0.55 -13.40
CA THR A 110 8.92 0.76 -12.90
C THR A 110 8.77 0.88 -11.39
N HIS A 111 7.65 0.43 -10.82
CA HIS A 111 7.42 0.49 -9.37
C HIS A 111 8.43 -0.35 -8.59
N VAL A 112 8.66 -1.59 -9.01
CA VAL A 112 9.62 -2.51 -8.38
C VAL A 112 11.03 -1.95 -8.49
N GLY A 113 11.44 -1.49 -9.69
CA GLY A 113 12.75 -0.87 -9.90
C GLY A 113 12.96 0.33 -8.98
N LYS A 114 11.98 1.23 -8.91
CA LYS A 114 12.05 2.39 -8.03
C LYS A 114 12.13 1.99 -6.55
N ALA A 115 11.35 1.01 -6.11
CA ALA A 115 11.38 0.56 -4.72
C ALA A 115 12.75 -0.01 -4.31
N LEU A 116 13.38 -0.76 -5.21
CA LEU A 116 14.72 -1.32 -4.98
C LEU A 116 15.80 -0.24 -4.97
N GLU A 117 15.71 0.76 -5.85
CA GLU A 117 16.61 1.94 -5.84
C GLU A 117 16.54 2.69 -4.50
N GLU A 118 15.34 2.82 -3.92
CA GLU A 118 15.12 3.42 -2.59
C GLU A 118 15.42 2.46 -1.42
N SER A 119 16.06 1.30 -1.69
CA SER A 119 16.41 0.28 -0.69
C SER A 119 15.20 -0.27 0.11
N LYS A 120 14.03 -0.34 -0.53
CA LYS A 120 12.79 -0.87 0.07
C LYS A 120 12.54 -2.31 -0.36
N HIS A 121 11.94 -3.10 0.52
CA HIS A 121 11.48 -4.44 0.16
C HIS A 121 10.27 -4.35 -0.77
N VAL A 122 10.09 -5.34 -1.63
CA VAL A 122 8.95 -5.41 -2.55
C VAL A 122 8.25 -6.74 -2.39
N ILE A 123 6.92 -6.70 -2.31
CA ILE A 123 6.05 -7.85 -2.53
C ILE A 123 5.13 -7.52 -3.70
N SER A 124 4.97 -8.44 -4.64
CA SER A 124 4.14 -8.22 -5.82
C SER A 124 3.35 -9.47 -6.19
N THR A 125 2.19 -9.25 -6.82
CA THR A 125 1.40 -10.30 -7.48
C THR A 125 1.52 -10.28 -9.00
N ASN A 126 2.20 -9.27 -9.58
CA ASN A 126 2.48 -9.19 -11.00
C ASN A 126 3.49 -10.27 -11.42
N LYS A 127 3.30 -10.86 -12.61
CA LYS A 127 4.00 -12.05 -13.11
C LYS A 127 4.58 -11.81 -14.49
#